data_AF-A0A7V2IIK8-F1
#
_entry.id   AF-A0A7V2IIK8-F1
#
_cell.length_a   1.000
_cell.length_b   1.000
_cell.length_c   1.000
_cell.angle_alpha   90.00
_cell.angle_beta   90.00
_cell.angle_gamma   90.00
#
_symmetry.space_group_name_H-M   'P 1'
#
loop_
_entity.id
_entity.type
_entity.pdbx_description
1 polymer ?
#
loop_
_entity_poly.entity_id
_entity_poly.type
_entity_poly.pdbx_seq_one_letter_code
_entity_poly.pdbx_strand_id
1 'polypeptide(L)' 'MCIREDKEFEKLDKDRISELTFYAVDVRYPDEFYTPSLEEAKEAFEIVKQVKDFIFKKLNITEKELRYD' A
#
# COMPACT_ATOMS: atom_id res chain seq x y z
N MET A 1 10.43 -12.30 -0.89
CA MET A 1 9.12 -11.77 -0.46
C MET A 1 9.00 -11.97 1.03
N CYS A 2 8.57 -10.96 1.79
CA CYS A 2 8.43 -11.05 3.25
C CYS A 2 7.58 -12.24 3.70
N ILE A 3 6.53 -12.58 2.94
CA ILE A 3 5.64 -13.72 3.23
C ILE A 3 6.32 -15.10 3.26
N ARG A 4 7.50 -15.24 2.64
CA ARG A 4 8.26 -16.50 2.71
C ARG A 4 8.96 -16.68 4.05
N GLU A 5 9.30 -15.57 4.70
CA GLU A 5 10.05 -15.53 5.96
C GLU A 5 9.12 -15.32 7.17
N ASP A 6 8.01 -14.58 6.99
CA ASP A 6 7.01 -14.29 8.01
C ASP A 6 5.60 -14.59 7.51
N LYS A 7 5.00 -15.67 8.05
CA LYS A 7 3.65 -16.11 7.69
C LYS A 7 2.55 -15.14 8.12
N GLU A 8 2.81 -14.18 9.01
CA GLU A 8 1.79 -13.19 9.36
C GLU A 8 1.41 -12.30 8.17
N PHE A 9 2.25 -12.20 7.14
CA PHE A 9 1.91 -11.54 5.88
C PHE A 9 0.84 -12.29 5.07
N GLU A 10 0.51 -13.55 5.40
CA GLU A 10 -0.65 -14.26 4.81
C GLU A 10 -1.99 -13.63 5.23
N LYS A 11 -2.01 -12.82 6.31
CA LYS A 11 -3.22 -12.10 6.77
C LYS A 11 -3.58 -10.92 5.87
N LEU A 12 -2.65 -10.47 5.03
CA LEU A 12 -2.89 -9.38 4.09
C LEU A 12 -3.64 -9.89 2.87
N ASP A 13 -4.63 -9.13 2.42
CA ASP A 13 -5.36 -9.40 1.18
C ASP A 13 -4.47 -9.10 -0.02
N LYS A 14 -3.89 -10.15 -0.60
CA LYS A 14 -2.90 -10.03 -1.69
C LYS A 14 -3.53 -9.49 -2.96
N ASP A 15 -4.75 -9.92 -3.25
CA ASP A 15 -5.45 -9.52 -4.47
C ASP A 15 -5.77 -8.03 -4.37
N ARG A 16 -6.30 -7.59 -3.23
CA ARG A 16 -6.58 -6.17 -3.00
C ARG A 16 -5.31 -5.30 -2.97
N ILE A 17 -4.21 -5.78 -2.40
CA ILE A 17 -2.93 -5.04 -2.41
C ILE A 17 -2.35 -4.96 -3.84
N SER A 18 -2.59 -5.98 -4.68
CA SER A 18 -2.06 -5.99 -6.05
C SER A 18 -2.61 -4.84 -6.90
N GLU A 19 -3.81 -4.35 -6.61
CA GLU A 19 -4.43 -3.17 -7.24
C GLU A 19 -3.57 -1.91 -7.13
N LEU A 20 -2.81 -1.75 -6.02
CA LEU A 20 -1.89 -0.62 -5.86
C LEU A 20 -0.77 -0.63 -6.92
N THR A 21 -0.41 -1.81 -7.43
CA THR A 21 0.61 -1.92 -8.48
C THR A 21 0.07 -1.41 -9.80
N PHE A 22 -1.15 -1.80 -10.18
CA PHE A 22 -1.82 -1.33 -11.40
C PHE A 22 -2.07 0.17 -11.31
N TYR A 23 -2.68 0.64 -10.23
CA TYR A 23 -2.89 2.07 -9.97
C TYR A 23 -1.59 2.90 -10.13
N ALA A 24 -0.47 2.41 -9.59
CA ALA A 24 0.81 3.11 -9.68
C ALA A 24 1.45 3.06 -11.08
N VAL A 25 1.14 2.05 -11.90
CA VAL A 25 1.55 1.99 -13.31
C VAL A 25 0.75 3.02 -14.09
N ASP A 26 -0.57 2.98 -14.00
CA ASP A 26 -1.49 3.81 -14.79
C ASP A 26 -1.25 5.31 -14.54
N VAL A 27 -0.94 5.70 -13.30
CA VAL A 27 -0.64 7.11 -12.95
C VAL A 27 0.70 7.61 -13.52
N ARG A 28 1.69 6.74 -13.71
CA ARG A 28 3.06 7.15 -14.06
C ARG A 28 3.36 7.13 -15.56
N TYR A 29 2.66 6.30 -16.32
CA TYR A 29 2.95 6.12 -17.74
C TYR A 29 2.00 6.94 -18.61
N PRO A 30 2.51 7.96 -19.33
CA PRO A 30 1.71 8.95 -20.05
C PRO A 30 1.01 8.40 -21.31
N ASP A 31 1.27 7.13 -21.68
CA ASP A 31 0.59 6.45 -22.79
C ASP A 31 -0.89 6.19 -22.47
N GLU A 32 -1.25 6.17 -21.18
CA GLU A 32 -2.62 6.26 -20.69
C GLU A 32 -2.79 7.63 -20.02
N PHE A 33 -3.59 8.53 -20.60
CA PHE A 33 -4.02 9.76 -19.90
C PHE A 33 -4.98 9.38 -18.77
N TYR A 34 -4.45 8.72 -17.74
CA TYR A 34 -5.21 8.23 -16.60
C TYR A 34 -5.12 9.25 -15.47
N THR A 35 -6.26 9.88 -15.19
CA THR A 35 -6.46 10.61 -13.94
C THR A 35 -7.38 9.77 -13.07
N PRO A 36 -6.90 9.25 -11.93
CA PRO A 36 -7.74 8.46 -11.04
C PRO A 36 -8.91 9.32 -10.55
N SER A 37 -10.07 8.71 -10.47
CA SER A 37 -11.23 9.27 -9.80
C SER A 37 -10.95 9.43 -8.30
N LEU A 38 -11.76 10.29 -7.65
CA LEU A 38 -11.71 10.46 -6.21
C LEU A 38 -11.93 9.13 -5.46
N GLU A 39 -12.76 8.24 -6.01
CA GLU A 39 -13.07 6.96 -5.38
C GLU A 39 -11.90 5.98 -5.48
N GLU A 40 -11.29 5.86 -6.66
CA GLU A 40 -10.07 5.04 -6.84
C GLU A 40 -8.94 5.51 -5.92
N ALA A 41 -8.75 6.84 -5.81
CA ALA A 41 -7.75 7.40 -4.91
C ALA A 41 -8.04 7.10 -3.43
N LYS A 42 -9.31 7.12 -3.01
CA LYS A 42 -9.72 6.77 -1.64
C LYS A 42 -9.53 5.28 -1.34
N GLU A 43 -9.91 4.42 -2.28
CA GLU A 43 -9.74 2.97 -2.13
C GLU A 43 -8.26 2.62 -2.01
N ALA A 44 -7.41 3.16 -2.90
CA ALA A 44 -5.97 2.99 -2.84
C ALA A 44 -5.39 3.48 -1.50
N PHE A 45 -5.86 4.62 -1.01
CA PHE A 45 -5.43 5.17 0.28
C PHE A 45 -5.78 4.24 1.45
N GLU A 46 -6.99 3.69 1.49
CA GLU A 46 -7.39 2.76 2.55
C GLU A 46 -6.61 1.45 2.52
N ILE A 47 -6.29 0.92 1.33
CA ILE A 47 -5.43 -0.26 1.20
C ILE A 47 -4.03 0.04 1.77
N VAL A 48 -3.42 1.17 1.38
CA VAL A 48 -2.10 1.57 1.89
C VAL A 48 -2.12 1.75 3.40
N LYS A 49 -3.17 2.35 3.96
CA LYS A 49 -3.31 2.55 5.41
C LYS A 49 -3.30 1.23 6.17
N GLN A 50 -4.03 0.22 5.69
CA GLN A 50 -4.04 -1.11 6.29
C GLN A 50 -2.65 -1.77 6.26
N VAL A 51 -1.94 -1.67 5.13
CA VAL A 51 -0.58 -2.19 5.00
C VAL A 51 0.39 -1.43 5.93
N LYS A 52 0.29 -0.11 5.99
CA LYS A 52 1.11 0.75 6.86
C LYS A 52 0.96 0.33 8.32
N ASP A 53 -0.27 0.19 8.81
CA ASP A 53 -0.55 -0.19 10.18
C ASP A 53 -0.02 -1.60 10.51
N PHE A 54 -0.15 -2.54 9.57
CA PHE A 54 0.42 -3.89 9.70
C PHE A 54 1.96 -3.84 9.84
N ILE A 55 2.64 -3.09 8.97
CA ILE A 55 4.10 -2.97 8.98
C ILE A 55 4.59 -2.25 10.24
N PHE A 56 3.92 -1.17 10.64
CA PHE A 56 4.30 -0.42 11.84
C PHE A 56 4.18 -1.28 13.09
N LYS A 57 3.11 -2.07 13.19
CA LYS A 57 2.96 -3.05 14.27
C LYS A 57 4.06 -4.12 14.24
N LYS A 58 4.47 -4.58 13.06
CA LYS A 58 5.54 -5.58 12.89
C LYS A 58 6.92 -5.04 13.29
N LEU A 59 7.20 -3.80 12.94
CA LEU A 59 8.45 -3.12 13.26
C LEU A 59 8.46 -2.52 14.68
N ASN A 60 7.30 -2.52 15.36
CA ASN A 60 7.10 -1.86 16.64
C ASN A 60 7.52 -0.38 16.62
N ILE A 61 7.08 0.33 15.59
CA ILE A 61 7.32 1.76 15.40
C ILE A 61 6.00 2.51 15.23
N THR A 62 6.05 3.81 15.44
CA THR A 62 4.97 4.76 15.28
C THR A 62 5.33 5.79 14.21
N GLU A 63 4.32 6.44 13.65
CA GLU A 63 4.50 7.46 12.62
C GLU A 63 5.33 8.66 13.09
N LYS A 64 5.38 8.91 14.41
CA LYS A 64 6.19 9.99 14.99
C LYS A 64 7.68 9.69 14.91
N GLU A 65 8.08 8.43 14.98
CA GLU A 65 9.48 7.99 14.95
C GLU A 65 10.09 8.03 13.53
N LEU A 66 9.26 8.21 12.50
CA LEU A 66 9.68 8.30 11.09
C LEU A 66 9.85 9.74 10.59
N ARG A 67 9.43 10.74 11.38
CA ARG A 67 9.64 12.14 11.00
C ARG A 67 11.09 12.49 11.26
N TYR A 68 11.81 12.82 10.20
CA TYR A 68 13.11 13.50 10.33
C TYR A 68 12.82 14.93 10.78
N ASP A 69 13.25 15.26 12.00
CA ASP A 69 13.33 16.63 12.51
C ASP A 69 14.37 17.44 11.72
#